data_AF-A0A8J6GXG5-F1
#
_entry.id   AF-A0A8J6GXG5-F1
#
_cell.length_a   1.000
_cell.length_b   1.000
_cell.length_c   1.000
_cell.angle_alpha   90.00
_cell.angle_beta   90.00
_cell.angle_gamma   90.00
#
_symmetry.space_group_name_H-M   'P 1'
#
loop_
_entity.id
_entity.type
_entity.pdbx_description
1 polymer ?
#
loop_
_entity_poly.entity_id
_entity_poly.type
_entity_poly.pdbx_seq_one_letter_code
_entity_poly.pdbx_strand_id
1 'polypeptide(L)'
;FMDIDLNKFKESGANVTGFQLVNYTDTIPARIMQQWRTSDARDHTRVDWKRPKYTSALTYDGVKVMAEAFQSLRRQRIDISRRGNAGDCLANPAVPWGQGIDIQRALQQVRLAEPPHLILGSQTGKVGLKYKQHASF
;
A
#
# COMPACT_ATOMS: atom_id res chain seq x y z
N PHE A 1 13.97 0.76 5.14
CA PHE A 1 13.50 2.06 5.69
C PHE A 1 13.62 3.15 4.64
N MET A 2 12.52 3.45 3.92
CA MET A 2 12.55 4.51 2.89
C MET A 2 11.76 5.76 3.28
N ASP A 3 10.87 5.66 4.28
CA ASP A 3 10.02 6.76 4.76
C ASP A 3 10.67 7.62 5.86
N ILE A 4 11.80 7.16 6.41
CA ILE A 4 12.54 7.84 7.48
C ILE A 4 14.00 7.97 7.03
N ASP A 5 14.55 9.17 7.12
CA ASP A 5 15.98 9.40 6.91
C ASP A 5 16.78 8.89 8.11
N LEU A 6 17.39 7.72 7.96
CA LEU A 6 18.22 7.09 8.99
C LEU A 6 19.68 7.56 8.95
N ASN A 7 20.08 8.42 8.00
CA ASN A 7 21.47 8.87 7.91
C ASN A 7 21.93 9.55 9.20
N LYS A 8 21.03 10.30 9.86
CA LYS A 8 21.30 10.96 11.15
C LYS A 8 21.58 10.00 12.31
N PHE A 9 21.07 8.77 12.24
CA PHE A 9 21.27 7.74 13.26
C PHE A 9 22.43 6.80 12.93
N LYS A 10 22.90 6.81 11.68
CA LYS A 10 24.06 6.02 11.24
C LYS A 10 25.36 6.52 11.89
N GLU A 11 25.44 7.81 12.18
CA GLU A 11 26.62 8.45 12.76
C GLU A 11 26.67 8.33 14.29
N SER A 12 25.54 8.07 14.95
CA SER A 12 25.47 8.01 16.42
C SER A 12 25.81 6.64 17.02
N GLY A 13 26.01 5.61 16.19
CA GLY A 13 26.30 4.24 16.66
C GLY A 13 25.13 3.53 17.36
N ALA A 14 23.93 4.12 17.32
CA ALA A 14 22.74 3.54 17.92
C ALA A 14 22.15 2.39 17.08
N ASN A 15 21.69 1.33 17.74
CA ASN A 15 20.95 0.27 17.08
C ASN A 15 19.53 0.74 16.71
N VAL A 16 19.24 0.81 15.41
CA VAL A 16 17.92 1.15 14.89
C VAL A 16 17.25 -0.11 14.36
N THR A 17 16.02 -0.36 14.80
CA THR A 17 15.16 -1.43 14.31
C THR A 17 13.84 -0.85 13.82
N GLY A 18 13.15 -1.60 12.97
CA GLY A 18 11.81 -1.25 12.54
C GLY A 18 11.33 -2.16 11.43
N PHE A 19 10.21 -1.79 10.82
CA PHE A 19 9.46 -2.65 9.91
C PHE A 19 9.33 -2.00 8.54
N GLN A 20 9.22 -2.84 7.52
CA GLN A 20 8.94 -2.40 6.17
C GLN A 20 7.78 -3.24 5.63
N LEU A 21 6.82 -2.57 5.02
CA LEU A 21 5.68 -3.23 4.39
C LEU A 21 6.01 -3.60 2.95
N VAL A 22 6.66 -2.69 2.21
CA VAL A 22 6.98 -2.86 0.79
C VAL A 22 8.31 -3.55 0.60
N ASN A 23 8.33 -4.70 -0.09
CA ASN A 23 9.57 -5.35 -0.50
C ASN A 23 10.02 -4.90 -1.90
N TYR A 24 10.97 -3.96 -1.99
CA TYR A 24 11.42 -3.42 -3.28
C TYR A 24 12.35 -4.34 -4.09
N THR A 25 12.79 -5.47 -3.54
CA THR A 25 13.58 -6.46 -4.30
C THR A 25 12.71 -7.39 -5.14
N ASP A 26 11.39 -7.38 -4.91
CA ASP A 26 10.44 -8.14 -5.71
C ASP A 26 10.22 -7.47 -7.07
N THR A 27 10.02 -8.28 -8.11
CA THR A 27 9.89 -7.82 -9.50
C THR A 27 8.66 -6.93 -9.71
N ILE A 28 7.56 -7.18 -9.00
CA ILE A 28 6.31 -6.44 -9.12
C ILE A 28 6.43 -5.02 -8.51
N PRO A 29 6.81 -4.83 -7.23
CA PRO A 29 7.10 -3.51 -6.68
C PRO A 29 8.15 -2.74 -7.49
N ALA A 30 9.19 -3.41 -7.99
CA ALA A 30 10.21 -2.77 -8.83
C ALA A 30 9.62 -2.21 -10.13
N ARG A 31 8.72 -2.96 -10.78
CA ARG A 31 8.05 -2.53 -12.02
C ARG A 31 7.06 -1.39 -11.76
N ILE A 32 6.27 -1.47 -10.69
CA ILE A 32 5.36 -0.39 -10.27
C ILE A 32 6.16 0.87 -9.94
N MET A 33 7.29 0.73 -9.24
CA MET A 33 8.22 1.83 -8.95
C MET A 33 8.81 2.46 -10.20
N GLN A 34 9.15 1.65 -11.20
CA GLN A 34 9.63 2.14 -12.48
C GLN A 34 8.54 2.93 -13.20
N GLN A 35 7.32 2.39 -13.30
CA GLN A 35 6.16 3.09 -13.86
C GLN A 35 5.86 4.38 -13.13
N TRP A 36 5.88 4.35 -11.80
CA TRP A 36 5.67 5.51 -10.94
C TRP A 36 6.68 6.62 -11.26
N ARG A 37 7.98 6.28 -11.35
CA ARG A 37 9.04 7.24 -11.69
C ARG A 37 8.94 7.81 -13.10
N THR A 38 8.43 7.04 -14.05
CA THR A 38 8.24 7.47 -15.44
C THR A 38 6.92 8.18 -15.69
N SER A 39 5.94 8.04 -14.80
CA SER A 39 4.67 8.79 -14.87
C SER A 39 4.99 10.27 -14.76
N ASP A 40 4.57 11.05 -15.77
CA ASP A 40 4.96 12.44 -15.95
C ASP A 40 4.51 13.28 -14.75
N ALA A 41 5.44 13.63 -13.86
CA ALA A 41 5.21 14.32 -12.60
C ALA A 41 4.87 15.82 -12.77
N ARG A 42 4.41 16.23 -13.97
CA ARG A 42 4.27 17.64 -14.37
C ARG A 42 3.27 18.44 -13.53
N ASP A 43 2.39 17.81 -12.75
CA ASP A 43 1.35 18.51 -11.99
C ASP A 43 1.41 18.38 -10.45
N HIS A 44 2.40 17.69 -9.87
CA HIS A 44 2.39 17.40 -8.43
C HIS A 44 3.62 17.95 -7.69
N THR A 45 3.69 19.27 -7.57
CA THR A 45 4.79 20.01 -6.90
C THR A 45 4.91 19.75 -5.39
N ARG A 46 3.94 19.06 -4.77
CA ARG A 46 3.86 18.85 -3.31
C ARG A 46 4.25 17.45 -2.83
N VAL A 47 4.53 16.51 -3.73
CA VAL A 47 4.83 15.13 -3.37
C VAL A 47 6.23 14.78 -3.87
N ASP A 48 7.11 14.31 -2.98
CA ASP A 48 8.39 13.71 -3.40
C ASP A 48 8.10 12.42 -4.18
N TRP A 49 7.95 12.58 -5.49
CA TRP A 49 7.57 11.52 -6.41
C TRP A 49 8.66 10.44 -6.55
N LYS A 50 9.89 10.70 -6.04
CA LYS A 50 11.01 9.78 -6.19
C LYS A 50 10.87 8.54 -5.29
N ARG A 51 10.12 8.63 -4.19
CA ARG A 51 9.94 7.56 -3.21
C ARG A 51 8.49 7.53 -2.70
N PRO A 52 7.61 6.69 -3.28
CA PRO A 52 6.25 6.53 -2.78
C PRO A 52 6.29 5.98 -1.35
N LYS A 53 5.47 6.58 -0.49
CA LYS A 53 5.32 6.14 0.90
C LYS A 53 4.58 4.80 0.97
N TYR A 54 4.75 4.05 2.05
CA TYR A 54 3.96 2.84 2.28
C TYR A 54 2.44 3.09 2.20
N THR A 55 1.98 4.30 2.55
CA THR A 55 0.56 4.71 2.42
C THR A 55 0.09 4.76 0.97
N SER A 56 0.92 5.27 0.05
CA SER A 56 0.59 5.25 -1.38
C SER A 56 0.57 3.83 -1.96
N ALA A 57 1.43 2.95 -1.43
CA ALA A 57 1.43 1.54 -1.78
C ALA A 57 0.12 0.84 -1.33
N LEU A 58 -0.34 1.13 -0.11
CA LEU A 58 -1.64 0.71 0.40
C LEU A 58 -2.81 1.24 -0.43
N THR A 59 -2.75 2.51 -0.89
CA THR A 59 -3.78 3.08 -1.76
C THR A 59 -3.85 2.36 -3.10
N TYR A 60 -2.70 2.04 -3.71
CA TYR A 60 -2.64 1.29 -4.95
C TYR A 60 -3.28 -0.09 -4.80
N ASP A 61 -2.92 -0.83 -3.75
CA ASP A 61 -3.49 -2.15 -3.46
C ASP A 61 -4.99 -2.07 -3.15
N GLY A 62 -5.42 -1.04 -2.42
CA GLY A 62 -6.83 -0.80 -2.11
C GLY A 62 -7.69 -0.65 -3.38
N VAL A 63 -7.20 0.08 -4.38
CA VAL A 63 -7.88 0.19 -5.69
C VAL A 63 -7.93 -1.16 -6.40
N LYS A 64 -6.85 -1.94 -6.36
CA LYS A 64 -6.81 -3.28 -6.96
C LYS A 64 -7.83 -4.22 -6.32
N VAL A 65 -7.93 -4.22 -4.98
CA VAL A 65 -8.93 -5.01 -4.25
C VAL A 65 -10.35 -4.60 -4.61
N MET A 66 -10.65 -3.30 -4.66
CA MET A 66 -11.98 -2.81 -5.05
C MET A 66 -12.34 -3.24 -6.48
N ALA A 67 -11.41 -3.11 -7.42
CA ALA A 67 -11.62 -3.51 -8.81
C ALA A 67 -11.96 -5.00 -8.95
N GLU A 68 -11.18 -5.87 -8.27
CA GLU A 68 -11.42 -7.31 -8.29
C GLU A 68 -12.74 -7.71 -7.63
N ALA A 69 -13.12 -7.05 -6.53
CA ALA A 69 -14.40 -7.29 -5.87
C ALA A 69 -15.58 -6.98 -6.79
N PHE A 70 -15.58 -5.80 -7.43
CA PHE A 70 -16.64 -5.43 -8.37
C PHE A 70 -16.64 -6.30 -9.63
N GLN A 71 -15.47 -6.73 -10.11
CA GLN A 71 -15.39 -7.68 -11.21
C GLN A 71 -16.00 -9.03 -10.83
N SER A 72 -15.79 -9.51 -9.60
CA SER A 72 -16.40 -10.73 -9.07
C SER A 72 -17.93 -10.64 -9.02
N LEU A 73 -18.47 -9.54 -8.49
CA LEU A 73 -19.92 -9.28 -8.47
C LEU A 73 -20.52 -9.33 -9.88
N ARG A 74 -19.86 -8.70 -10.86
CA ARG A 74 -20.28 -8.71 -12.26
C ARG A 74 -20.22 -10.12 -12.87
N ARG A 75 -19.17 -10.89 -12.59
CA ARG A 75 -19.04 -12.30 -13.06
C ARG A 75 -20.17 -13.17 -12.53
N GLN A 76 -20.55 -12.97 -11.28
CA GLN A 76 -21.65 -13.69 -10.61
C GLN A 76 -23.04 -13.13 -10.98
N ARG A 77 -23.11 -12.07 -11.79
CA ARG A 77 -24.35 -11.38 -12.18
C ARG A 77 -25.17 -10.88 -10.97
N ILE A 78 -24.48 -10.47 -9.90
CA ILE A 78 -25.12 -9.87 -8.73
C ILE A 78 -25.42 -8.40 -9.05
N ASP A 79 -26.70 -8.02 -9.02
CA ASP A 79 -27.13 -6.64 -9.22
C ASP A 79 -26.92 -5.82 -7.94
N ILE A 80 -26.07 -4.79 -8.06
CA ILE A 80 -25.79 -3.80 -7.01
C ILE A 80 -26.42 -2.45 -7.32
N SER A 81 -27.40 -2.39 -8.22
CA SER A 81 -28.14 -1.15 -8.47
C SER A 81 -28.93 -0.74 -7.23
N ARG A 82 -28.75 0.50 -6.79
CA ARG A 82 -29.60 1.09 -5.77
C ARG A 82 -30.81 1.73 -6.45
N ARG A 83 -32.01 1.31 -6.04
CA ARG A 83 -33.27 1.91 -6.50
C ARG A 83 -33.65 3.03 -5.54
N GLY A 84 -33.40 4.28 -5.92
CA GLY A 84 -33.71 5.47 -5.13
C GLY A 84 -32.53 6.03 -4.31
N ASN A 85 -32.77 7.20 -3.70
CA ASN A 85 -31.77 7.93 -2.92
C ASN A 85 -31.49 7.24 -1.58
N ALA A 86 -30.36 7.61 -0.95
CA ALA A 86 -29.95 7.00 0.31
C ALA A 86 -30.78 7.41 1.53
N GLY A 87 -31.52 8.52 1.44
CA GLY A 87 -32.17 9.14 2.59
C GLY A 87 -31.18 9.91 3.46
N ASP A 88 -31.64 10.31 4.64
CA ASP A 88 -30.82 10.95 5.66
C ASP A 88 -29.99 9.90 6.44
N CYS A 89 -28.72 10.19 6.69
CA CYS A 89 -27.88 9.34 7.53
C CYS A 89 -28.31 9.34 9.01
N LEU A 90 -29.13 10.31 9.43
CA LEU A 90 -29.72 10.41 10.77
C LEU A 90 -31.16 9.88 10.85
N ALA A 91 -31.68 9.24 9.79
CA ALA A 91 -33.01 8.65 9.81
C ALA A 91 -33.17 7.64 10.96
N ASN A 92 -34.32 7.66 11.62
CA ASN A 92 -34.62 6.78 12.75
C ASN A 92 -36.01 6.12 12.59
N PRO A 93 -36.09 4.81 12.26
CA PRO A 93 -34.95 3.90 12.09
C PRO A 93 -34.23 4.10 10.75
N ALA A 94 -32.91 3.92 10.76
CA ALA A 94 -32.12 3.87 9.53
C ALA A 94 -32.40 2.55 8.79
N VAL A 95 -32.66 2.62 7.48
CA VAL A 95 -32.92 1.45 6.65
C VAL A 95 -31.65 1.09 5.86
N PRO A 96 -30.96 -0.01 6.18
CA PRO A 96 -29.74 -0.40 5.49
C PRO A 96 -30.02 -0.89 4.07
N TRP A 97 -29.05 -0.68 3.18
CA TRP A 97 -29.14 -1.14 1.80
C TRP A 97 -28.66 -2.60 1.68
N GLY A 98 -29.57 -3.52 1.33
CA GLY A 98 -29.32 -4.97 1.39
C GLY A 98 -28.12 -5.45 0.55
N GLN A 99 -27.89 -4.86 -0.62
CA GLN A 99 -26.78 -5.19 -1.51
C GLN A 99 -25.41 -4.85 -0.90
N GLY A 100 -25.35 -4.04 0.16
CA GLY A 100 -24.12 -3.77 0.91
C GLY A 100 -23.49 -5.05 1.48
N ILE A 101 -24.30 -6.06 1.80
CA ILE A 101 -23.82 -7.35 2.31
C ILE A 101 -23.05 -8.12 1.23
N ASP A 102 -23.55 -8.13 0.00
CA ASP A 102 -22.89 -8.83 -1.11
C ASP A 102 -21.61 -8.12 -1.52
N ILE A 103 -21.60 -6.78 -1.48
CA ILE A 103 -20.38 -5.98 -1.67
C ILE A 103 -19.34 -6.32 -0.60
N GLN A 104 -19.72 -6.36 0.68
CA GLN A 104 -18.82 -6.72 1.77
C GLN A 104 -18.24 -8.13 1.56
N ARG A 105 -19.09 -9.11 1.25
CA ARG A 105 -18.65 -10.49 0.99
C ARG A 105 -17.68 -10.55 -0.19
N ALA A 106 -17.98 -9.86 -1.28
CA ALA A 106 -17.11 -9.82 -2.45
C ALA A 106 -15.73 -9.25 -2.11
N LEU A 107 -15.67 -8.15 -1.34
CA LEU A 107 -14.42 -7.55 -0.86
C LEU A 107 -13.61 -8.52 0.03
N GLN A 108 -14.26 -9.19 0.97
CA GLN A 108 -13.61 -10.13 1.90
C GLN A 108 -13.09 -11.40 1.19
N GLN A 109 -13.67 -11.76 0.05
CA GLN A 109 -13.29 -12.94 -0.72
C GLN A 109 -12.23 -12.67 -1.79
N VAL A 110 -11.84 -11.41 -2.02
CA VAL A 110 -10.78 -11.10 -2.98
C VAL A 110 -9.48 -11.80 -2.57
N ARG A 111 -9.07 -12.75 -3.40
CA ARG A 111 -7.72 -13.32 -3.38
C ARG A 111 -7.01 -12.81 -4.61
N LEU A 112 -6.09 -11.87 -4.39
CA LEU A 112 -5.19 -11.45 -5.45
C LEU A 112 -4.30 -12.66 -5.77
N ALA A 113 -4.38 -13.18 -7.01
CA ALA A 113 -3.62 -14.34 -7.47
C ALA A 113 -2.10 -14.14 -7.38
N GLU A 114 -1.69 -12.88 -7.30
CA GLU A 114 -0.37 -12.45 -6.89
C GLU A 114 -0.51 -11.82 -5.49
N PRO A 115 0.28 -12.22 -4.49
CA PRO A 115 0.25 -11.61 -3.18
C PRO A 115 0.31 -10.08 -3.26
N PRO A 116 -0.23 -9.33 -2.29
CA PRO A 116 0.03 -7.90 -2.20
C PRO A 116 1.54 -7.69 -1.98
N HIS A 117 2.33 -7.62 -3.05
CA HIS A 117 3.80 -7.55 -2.98
C HIS A 117 4.30 -6.20 -2.45
N LEU A 118 3.42 -5.22 -2.31
CA LEU A 118 3.71 -3.98 -1.58
C LEU A 118 3.55 -4.15 -0.06
N ILE A 119 3.04 -5.29 0.41
CA ILE A 119 2.77 -5.55 1.81
C ILE A 119 3.18 -6.97 2.13
N LEU A 120 4.48 -7.19 2.30
CA LEU A 120 5.10 -8.01 3.34
C LEU A 120 6.57 -8.25 2.99
N GLY A 121 7.45 -7.50 3.65
CA GLY A 121 8.87 -7.82 3.72
C GLY A 121 9.43 -7.33 5.05
N SER A 122 9.46 -8.18 6.08
CA SER A 122 10.21 -7.86 7.28
C SER A 122 11.70 -7.87 6.94
N GLN A 123 12.32 -6.69 6.92
CA GLN A 123 13.77 -6.57 6.82
C GLN A 123 14.32 -6.04 8.14
N THR A 124 15.02 -6.91 8.87
CA THR A 124 15.93 -6.52 9.95
C THR A 124 17.20 -5.93 9.34
N GLY A 125 17.24 -4.62 9.16
CA GLY A 125 18.46 -3.94 8.73
C GLY A 125 19.44 -3.77 9.90
N LYS A 126 20.58 -4.48 9.88
CA LYS A 126 21.74 -4.14 10.72
C LYS A 126 22.53 -3.02 10.06
N VAL A 127 22.59 -1.84 10.68
CA VAL A 127 23.57 -0.81 10.31
C VAL A 127 24.87 -1.12 11.05
N GLY A 128 25.67 -2.05 10.50
CA GLY A 128 26.97 -2.43 11.07
C GLY A 128 28.11 -1.55 10.56
N LEU A 129 28.87 -0.94 11.47
CA LEU A 129 30.14 -0.30 11.18
C LEU A 129 31.16 -1.37 10.74
N LYS A 130 31.74 -1.24 9.53
CA LYS A 130 33.06 -1.80 9.28
C LYS A 130 34.07 -0.87 9.95
N TYR A 131 34.55 -1.25 11.13
CA TYR A 131 35.75 -0.63 11.70
C TYR A 131 36.92 -0.89 10.74
N LYS A 132 37.38 0.14 10.03
CA LYS A 132 38.74 0.15 9.48
C LYS A 132 39.66 0.53 10.63
N GLN A 133 40.28 -0.47 11.26
CA GLN A 133 41.46 -0.25 12.07
C GLN A 133 42.57 0.23 11.12
N HIS A 134 42.83 1.53 11.09
CA HIS A 134 44.12 2.04 10.65
C HIS A 134 45.04 2.01 11.87
N ALA A 135 45.84 0.94 11.97
CA ALA A 135 47.03 0.94 12.80
C ALA A 135 48.12 1.70 12.03
N SER A 136 48.52 2.87 12.53
CA SER A 136 49.79 3.49 12.18
C SER A 136 50.76 3.13 13.30
N PHE A 137 51.83 2.42 12.95
CA PHE A 137 53.11 2.48 13.66
C PHE A 137 53.97 3.57 13.00
#